data_AF-A0A5N5NFX4-F1
#
_entry.id   AF-A0A5N5NFX4-F1
#
_cell.length_a   1.000
_cell.length_b   1.000
_cell.length_c   1.000
_cell.angle_alpha   90.00
_cell.angle_beta   90.00
_cell.angle_gamma   90.00
#
_symmetry.space_group_name_H-M   'P 1'
#
loop_
_entity.id
_entity.type
_entity.pdbx_description
1 polymer ?
#
loop_
_entity_poly.entity_id
_entity_poly.type
_entity_poly.pdbx_seq_one_letter_code
_entity_poly.pdbx_strand_id
1 'polypeptide(L)'
;MLNKLSVALAAALAISAEAAWVHLYHDKNCQNFAGERNVWDNTCAPTGSFSSFKVVSDGGGDQNLRAYSRNACVFPTTSICAAAKKNDQACISAYNSDGASNAIGSWSSC
;
A
#
# COMPACT_ATOMS: atom_id res chain seq x y z
N MET A 1 -38.83 -17.40 10.62
CA MET A 1 -38.91 -16.37 9.56
C MET A 1 -37.76 -15.39 9.79
N LEU A 2 -36.70 -15.42 8.98
CA LEU A 2 -35.63 -14.42 9.08
C LEU A 2 -36.22 -13.04 8.78
N ASN A 3 -36.11 -12.13 9.73
CA ASN A 3 -36.62 -10.77 9.61
C ASN A 3 -35.87 -10.06 8.47
N LYS A 4 -36.57 -9.75 7.38
CA LYS A 4 -35.99 -9.12 6.17
C LYS A 4 -35.28 -7.79 6.48
N LEU A 5 -35.63 -7.15 7.60
CA LEU A 5 -34.97 -5.94 8.10
C LEU A 5 -33.51 -6.16 8.53
N SER A 6 -33.15 -7.37 8.99
CA SER A 6 -31.82 -7.67 9.54
C SER A 6 -30.74 -7.82 8.47
N VAL A 7 -31.12 -8.19 7.24
CA VAL A 7 -30.17 -8.36 6.12
C VAL A 7 -29.78 -7.01 5.51
N ALA A 8 -30.69 -6.03 5.50
CA ALA A 8 -30.42 -4.70 4.94
C ALA A 8 -29.41 -3.89 5.77
N LEU A 9 -29.40 -4.05 7.09
CA LEU A 9 -28.48 -3.32 7.97
C LEU A 9 -27.04 -3.89 7.93
N ALA A 10 -26.87 -5.19 7.69
CA ALA A 10 -25.56 -5.81 7.57
C ALA A 10 -24.83 -5.40 6.27
N ALA A 11 -25.57 -5.10 5.20
CA ALA A 11 -25.00 -4.63 3.94
C ALA A 11 -24.50 -3.16 4.01
N ALA A 12 -25.06 -2.33 4.90
CA ALA A 12 -24.67 -0.93 5.05
C ALA A 12 -23.37 -0.73 5.87
N LEU A 13 -22.90 -1.77 6.56
CA LEU A 13 -21.63 -1.78 7.30
C LEU A 13 -20.47 -2.41 6.51
N ALA A 14 -20.70 -2.78 5.25
CA ALA A 14 -19.62 -3.09 4.32
C ALA A 14 -18.93 -1.77 3.94
N ILE A 15 -18.11 -1.25 4.85
CA ILE A 15 -17.09 -0.25 4.53
C ILE A 15 -16.31 -0.85 3.36
N SER A 16 -16.35 -0.21 2.19
CA SER A 16 -15.59 -0.66 1.03
C SER A 16 -14.12 -0.61 1.41
N ALA A 17 -13.56 -1.76 1.78
CA ALA A 17 -12.13 -1.86 1.99
C ALA A 17 -11.47 -1.73 0.62
N GLU A 18 -10.93 -0.55 0.34
CA GLU A 18 -10.22 -0.27 -0.91
C GLU A 18 -8.76 -0.70 -0.72
N ALA A 19 -8.18 -1.30 -1.77
CA ALA A 19 -6.81 -1.79 -1.73
C ALA A 19 -6.06 -1.32 -2.97
N ALA A 20 -4.94 -0.65 -2.75
CA ALA A 20 -3.98 -0.40 -3.80
C ALA A 20 -3.19 -1.68 -4.06
N TRP A 21 -3.02 -2.02 -5.33
CA TRP A 21 -2.10 -3.10 -5.71
C TRP A 21 -0.79 -2.48 -6.18
N VAL A 22 0.31 -2.90 -5.57
CA VAL A 22 1.66 -2.46 -5.92
C VAL A 22 2.53 -3.61 -6.42
N HIS A 23 3.39 -3.30 -7.39
CA HIS A 23 4.56 -4.10 -7.71
C HIS A 23 5.76 -3.56 -6.94
N LEU A 24 6.54 -4.44 -6.34
CA LEU A 24 7.73 -4.16 -5.58
C LEU A 24 8.96 -4.58 -6.39
N TYR A 25 10.07 -3.87 -6.21
CA TYR A 25 11.30 -4.11 -6.94
C TYR A 25 12.51 -4.04 -6.01
N HIS A 26 13.51 -4.90 -6.24
CA HIS A 26 14.73 -4.94 -5.43
C HIS A 26 15.67 -3.77 -5.73
N ASP A 27 15.62 -3.22 -6.94
CA ASP A 27 16.43 -2.09 -7.38
C ASP A 27 15.68 -0.74 -7.23
N LYS A 28 16.38 0.36 -7.52
CA LYS A 28 15.89 1.73 -7.32
C LYS A 28 15.09 2.27 -8.52
N ASN A 29 15.10 1.57 -9.65
CA ASN A 29 14.58 2.04 -10.93
C ASN A 29 13.42 1.18 -11.45
N CYS A 30 12.82 0.35 -10.58
CA CYS A 30 11.72 -0.54 -10.88
C CYS A 30 11.98 -1.50 -12.07
N GLN A 31 13.15 -2.14 -12.10
CA GLN A 31 13.56 -3.05 -13.19
C GLN A 31 13.65 -4.53 -12.76
N ASN A 32 13.95 -4.79 -11.50
CA ASN A 32 14.14 -6.11 -10.90
C ASN A 32 12.98 -6.43 -9.97
N PHE A 33 11.96 -7.10 -10.50
CA PHE A 33 10.72 -7.41 -9.78
C PHE A 33 10.98 -8.29 -8.54
N ALA A 34 10.46 -7.85 -7.40
CA ALA A 34 10.57 -8.53 -6.11
C ALA A 34 9.27 -9.24 -5.70
N GLY A 35 8.13 -8.82 -6.27
CA GLY A 35 6.82 -9.36 -5.94
C GLY A 35 5.74 -8.28 -5.98
N GLU A 36 4.57 -8.63 -5.47
CA GLU A 36 3.41 -7.76 -5.48
C GLU A 36 2.71 -7.75 -4.11
N ARG A 37 1.98 -6.68 -3.82
CA ARG A 37 1.27 -6.54 -2.56
C ARG A 37 -0.02 -5.75 -2.70
N ASN A 38 -1.06 -6.24 -2.03
CA ASN A 38 -2.25 -5.46 -1.73
C ASN A 38 -2.01 -4.66 -0.45
N VAL A 39 -2.23 -3.36 -0.51
CA VAL A 39 -2.15 -2.45 0.63
C VAL A 39 -3.53 -1.88 0.85
N TRP A 40 -4.20 -2.38 1.89
CA TRP A 40 -5.56 -1.96 2.22
C TRP A 40 -5.56 -0.64 2.97
N ASP A 41 -6.63 0.12 2.85
CA ASP A 41 -6.83 1.35 3.61
C ASP A 41 -6.57 1.16 5.11
N ASN A 42 -5.80 2.08 5.70
CA ASN A 42 -5.42 2.08 7.11
C ASN A 42 -4.74 0.80 7.59
N THR A 43 -4.02 0.11 6.70
CA THR A 43 -3.24 -1.10 7.05
C THR A 43 -1.76 -0.96 6.76
N CYS A 44 -1.00 -1.88 7.35
CA CYS A 44 0.40 -2.09 7.06
C CYS A 44 0.62 -3.49 6.47
N ALA A 45 1.36 -3.58 5.37
CA ALA A 45 1.73 -4.82 4.72
C ALA A 45 3.25 -5.05 4.81
N PRO A 46 3.72 -6.11 5.49
CA PRO A 46 5.12 -6.53 5.39
C PRO A 46 5.41 -7.09 3.98
N THR A 47 6.63 -6.87 3.49
CA THR A 47 7.01 -7.14 2.09
C THR A 47 8.32 -7.92 1.90
N GLY A 48 9.21 -7.95 2.89
CA GLY A 48 10.43 -8.79 2.82
C GLY A 48 11.61 -8.22 2.03
N SER A 49 11.71 -6.89 1.90
CA SER A 49 12.80 -6.11 1.25
C SER A 49 12.51 -5.67 -0.19
N PHE A 50 12.39 -4.36 -0.41
CA PHE A 50 12.26 -3.72 -1.73
C PHE A 50 12.86 -2.30 -1.71
N SER A 51 13.35 -1.80 -2.84
CA SER A 51 13.97 -0.47 -2.97
C SER A 51 13.16 0.51 -3.82
N SER A 52 12.17 0.01 -4.55
CA SER A 52 11.22 0.85 -5.28
C SER A 52 9.91 0.12 -5.53
N PHE A 53 8.84 0.85 -5.83
CA PHE A 53 7.54 0.27 -6.15
C PHE A 53 6.78 1.07 -7.21
N LYS A 54 5.79 0.42 -7.82
CA LYS A 54 4.79 1.03 -8.72
C LYS A 54 3.39 0.69 -8.24
N VAL A 55 2.48 1.66 -8.32
CA VAL A 55 1.04 1.40 -8.14
C VAL A 55 0.48 0.92 -9.47
N VAL A 56 -0.05 -0.31 -9.49
CA VAL A 56 -0.56 -0.97 -10.71
C VAL A 56 -2.08 -1.09 -10.73
N SER A 57 -2.73 -0.94 -9.58
CA SER A 57 -4.16 -0.75 -9.44
C SER A 57 -4.44 0.38 -8.46
N ASP A 58 -5.42 1.22 -8.80
CA ASP A 58 -5.91 2.27 -7.91
C ASP A 58 -6.37 1.67 -6.59
N GLY A 59 -6.04 2.37 -5.52
CA GLY A 59 -6.65 2.23 -4.22
C GLY A 59 -7.69 3.31 -3.97
N GLY A 60 -7.99 3.56 -2.70
CA GLY A 60 -9.06 4.46 -2.31
C GLY A 60 -8.87 5.92 -2.70
N GLY A 61 -9.93 6.71 -2.59
CA GLY A 61 -9.96 8.13 -3.01
C GLY A 61 -8.85 8.97 -2.38
N ASP A 62 -8.73 8.89 -1.06
CA ASP A 62 -7.75 9.63 -0.24
C ASP A 62 -6.59 8.74 0.25
N GLN A 63 -6.42 7.57 -0.35
CA GLN A 63 -5.44 6.60 0.07
C GLN A 63 -4.02 7.05 -0.34
N ASN A 64 -3.12 7.09 0.63
CA ASN A 64 -1.71 7.40 0.40
C ASN A 64 -0.81 6.27 0.91
N LEU A 65 0.16 5.89 0.09
CA LEU A 65 1.12 4.83 0.35
C LEU A 65 2.44 5.40 0.86
N ARG A 66 3.04 4.68 1.81
CA ARG A 66 4.34 5.01 2.39
C ARG A 66 5.12 3.75 2.72
N ALA A 67 6.38 3.71 2.35
CA ALA A 67 7.28 2.61 2.64
C ALA A 67 8.12 2.88 3.90
N TYR A 68 8.50 1.81 4.59
CA TYR A 68 9.17 1.86 5.89
C TYR A 68 10.40 0.95 5.91
N SER A 69 11.49 1.41 6.55
CA SER A 69 12.70 0.57 6.72
C SER A 69 12.40 -0.65 7.58
N ARG A 70 11.47 -0.53 8.54
CA ARG A 70 11.13 -1.60 9.48
C ARG A 70 9.82 -2.27 9.08
N ASN A 71 9.65 -3.51 9.55
CA ASN A 71 8.36 -4.18 9.54
C ASN A 71 7.31 -3.41 10.38
N ALA A 72 6.04 -3.74 10.18
CA ALA A 72 4.90 -3.14 10.89
C ALA A 72 4.76 -1.61 10.71
N CYS A 73 5.34 -1.04 9.66
CA CYS A 73 5.22 0.37 9.30
C CYS A 73 5.69 1.32 10.41
N VAL A 74 6.70 0.88 11.17
CA VAL A 74 7.37 1.69 12.19
C VAL A 74 8.43 2.54 11.49
N PHE A 75 8.53 3.81 11.90
CA PHE A 75 9.59 4.71 11.44
C PHE A 75 10.99 4.08 11.55
N PRO A 76 11.92 4.44 10.65
CA PRO A 76 11.82 5.51 9.66
C PRO A 76 11.12 5.12 8.35
N THR A 77 10.65 6.15 7.65
CA THR A 77 10.09 6.03 6.29
C THR A 77 11.21 6.04 5.25
N THR A 78 10.96 5.39 4.12
CA THR A 78 11.92 5.17 3.03
C THR A 78 11.43 5.71 1.69
N SER A 79 10.13 5.98 1.57
CA SER A 79 9.55 6.62 0.39
C SER A 79 8.95 7.97 0.75
N ILE A 80 8.76 8.77 -0.30
CA ILE A 80 7.81 9.89 -0.24
C ILE A 80 6.39 9.35 -0.01
N CYS A 81 5.49 10.25 0.40
CA CYS A 81 4.06 9.96 0.35
C CYS A 81 3.62 9.86 -1.11
N ALA A 82 3.09 8.72 -1.50
CA ALA A 82 2.61 8.52 -2.86
C ALA A 82 1.10 8.28 -2.84
N ALA A 83 0.35 9.01 -3.68
CA ALA A 83 -1.05 8.70 -3.87
C ALA A 83 -1.20 7.24 -4.35
N ALA A 84 -2.19 6.52 -3.84
CA ALA A 84 -2.54 5.17 -4.28
C ALA A 84 -3.26 5.18 -5.64
N LYS A 85 -2.66 5.82 -6.64
CA LYS A 85 -3.19 5.93 -7.99
C LYS A 85 -2.24 5.28 -8.97
N LYS A 86 -2.78 4.43 -9.83
CA LYS A 86 -2.09 3.73 -10.89
C LYS A 86 -1.38 4.75 -11.77
N ASN A 87 -0.09 4.53 -11.94
CA ASN A 87 0.72 5.29 -12.89
C ASN A 87 1.84 4.37 -13.38
N ASP A 88 1.67 3.83 -14.59
CA ASP A 88 2.56 2.82 -15.15
C ASP A 88 3.99 3.37 -15.38
N GLN A 89 4.13 4.70 -15.51
CA GLN A 89 5.40 5.40 -15.68
C GLN A 89 6.07 5.80 -14.36
N ALA A 90 5.34 5.91 -13.25
CA ALA A 90 5.90 6.37 -11.98
C ALA A 90 6.60 5.23 -11.24
N CYS A 91 7.93 5.30 -11.14
CA CYS A 91 8.71 4.48 -10.21
C CYS A 91 8.96 5.29 -8.92
N ILE A 92 8.49 4.78 -7.79
CA ILE A 92 8.62 5.47 -6.50
C ILE A 92 9.76 4.84 -5.72
N SER A 93 10.78 5.65 -5.41
CA SER A 93 11.89 5.24 -4.56
C SER A 93 11.41 4.89 -3.15
N ALA A 94 11.91 3.77 -2.63
CA ALA A 94 11.60 3.23 -1.32
C ALA A 94 12.90 2.75 -0.65
N TYR A 95 13.83 3.68 -0.42
CA TYR A 95 15.08 3.42 0.29
C TYR A 95 15.58 4.70 0.97
N ASN A 96 16.37 4.56 2.03
CA ASN A 96 17.02 5.68 2.73
C ASN A 96 18.44 5.27 3.17
N SER A 97 19.02 5.98 4.14
CA SER A 97 20.33 5.65 4.73
C SER A 97 20.37 4.28 5.41
N ASP A 98 19.22 3.75 5.83
CA ASP A 98 19.10 2.42 6.45
C ASP A 98 18.96 1.30 5.41
N GLY A 99 18.90 1.66 4.12
CA GLY A 99 18.77 0.73 3.01
C GLY A 99 17.34 0.59 2.50
N ALA A 100 16.97 -0.64 2.13
CA ALA A 100 15.70 -1.00 1.51
C ALA A 100 14.53 -1.01 2.52
N SER A 101 13.30 -0.95 2.01
CA SER A 101 12.07 -1.02 2.78
C SER A 101 11.66 -2.45 3.09
N ASN A 102 11.09 -2.69 4.27
CA ASN A 102 10.57 -4.00 4.69
C ASN A 102 9.04 -4.03 4.85
N ALA A 103 8.38 -2.88 4.78
CA ALA A 103 6.93 -2.77 4.79
C ALA A 103 6.45 -1.59 3.94
N ILE A 104 5.18 -1.68 3.53
CA ILE A 104 4.43 -0.59 2.91
C ILE A 104 3.09 -0.44 3.64
N GLY A 105 2.73 0.77 3.98
CA GLY A 105 1.49 1.10 4.68
C GLY A 105 0.64 2.08 3.89
N SER A 106 -0.60 2.23 4.32
CA SER A 106 -1.59 3.08 3.69
C SER A 106 -2.31 3.94 4.71
N TRP A 107 -2.29 5.26 4.55
CA TRP A 107 -2.90 6.22 5.47
C TRP A 107 -3.67 7.31 4.71
N SER A 108 -4.58 8.00 5.39
CA SER A 108 -5.26 9.19 4.84
C SER A 108 -4.33 10.40 4.71
N SER A 109 -3.23 10.41 5.47
CA SER A 109 -2.21 11.45 5.41
C SER A 109 -0.82 10.90 5.67
N CYS A 110 0.15 11.70 5.25
CA CYS A 110 1.57 11.48 5.39
C CYS A 110 2.21 12.75 5.94
#